data_AF-A0A954FD25-F1
#
_entry.id   AF-A0A954FD25-F1
#
_cell.length_a   1.000
_cell.length_b   1.000
_cell.length_c   1.000
_cell.angle_alpha   90.00
_cell.angle_beta   90.00
_cell.angle_gamma   90.00
#
_symmetry.space_group_name_H-M   'P 1'
#
loop_
_entity.id
_entity.type
_entity.pdbx_description
1 polymer ?
#
loop_
_entity_poly.entity_id
_entity_poly.type
_entity_poly.pdbx_seq_one_letter_code
_entity_poly.pdbx_strand_id
1 'polypeptide(L)'
;MWEPSQYLQLKRRHFLQSSACGLGSIALQQLLSEESVAETSTVNAVDPLAVKTPHFKPRAKNVIFIFMSGGPSQMDLFDPKPKLQKLHGQPVPESFLKGINDSLIKSTAQVMASPRTFQKYGQSGMEFSDLLPHLGSCADDLCMIRTVHTDVSNHHPAQMLM
;
A
#
# COMPACT_ATOMS: atom_id res chain seq x y z
N MET A 1 30.55 40.87 -66.42
CA MET A 1 31.38 40.59 -65.23
C MET A 1 30.44 40.53 -64.03
N TRP A 2 29.97 39.33 -63.68
CA TRP A 2 29.04 39.09 -62.57
C TRP A 2 29.87 38.55 -61.41
N GLU A 3 29.97 39.30 -60.31
CA GLU A 3 30.69 38.88 -59.11
C GLU A 3 29.76 38.11 -58.14
N PRO A 4 30.09 36.87 -57.74
CA PRO A 4 29.18 35.92 -57.09
C PRO A 4 29.22 35.93 -55.55
N SER A 5 29.24 37.11 -54.89
CA SER A 5 29.52 37.19 -53.45
C SER A 5 28.42 37.76 -52.54
N GLN A 6 27.19 37.97 -53.03
CA GLN A 6 26.10 38.54 -52.21
C GLN A 6 25.12 37.53 -51.56
N TYR A 7 25.26 36.23 -51.80
CA TYR A 7 24.22 35.24 -51.42
C TYR A 7 24.35 34.62 -50.01
N LEU A 8 25.35 34.96 -49.21
CA LEU A 8 25.63 34.23 -47.95
C LEU A 8 25.69 35.14 -46.71
N GLN A 9 24.73 36.05 -46.55
CA GLN A 9 24.41 36.62 -45.25
C GLN A 9 22.93 36.46 -44.87
N LEU A 10 22.39 35.26 -45.04
CA LEU A 10 21.30 34.80 -44.16
C LEU A 10 21.86 34.70 -42.74
N LYS A 11 21.87 35.82 -42.03
CA LYS A 11 22.34 35.88 -40.63
C LYS A 11 21.52 34.89 -39.82
N ARG A 12 22.17 34.05 -39.00
CA ARG A 12 21.51 33.07 -38.11
C ARG A 12 20.30 33.66 -37.38
N ARG A 13 20.37 34.94 -37.00
CA ARG A 13 19.27 35.70 -36.40
C ARG A 13 18.04 35.78 -37.31
N HIS A 14 18.16 36.13 -38.60
CA HIS A 14 17.03 36.21 -39.53
C HIS A 14 16.44 34.82 -39.82
N PHE A 15 17.30 33.80 -39.99
CA PHE A 15 16.85 32.41 -40.14
C PHE A 15 16.08 31.94 -38.89
N LEU A 16 16.59 32.22 -37.69
CA LEU A 16 15.90 31.93 -36.44
C LEU A 16 14.62 32.76 -36.28
N GLN A 17 14.59 34.03 -36.70
CA GLN A 17 13.42 34.90 -36.57
C GLN A 17 12.28 34.48 -37.51
N SER A 18 12.60 34.05 -38.73
CA SER A 18 11.64 33.55 -39.72
C SER A 18 11.23 32.09 -39.45
N SER A 19 12.14 31.25 -38.95
CA SER A 19 11.85 29.85 -38.57
C SER A 19 11.19 29.73 -37.19
N ALA A 20 11.42 30.66 -36.25
CA ALA A 20 10.79 30.66 -34.93
C ALA A 20 9.29 30.95 -35.01
N CYS A 21 8.83 31.70 -36.02
CA CYS A 21 7.40 31.81 -36.31
C CYS A 21 6.79 30.47 -36.76
N GLY A 22 7.57 29.56 -37.35
CA GLY A 22 7.13 28.21 -37.72
C GLY A 22 7.17 27.20 -36.58
N LEU A 23 8.30 27.11 -35.86
CA LEU A 23 8.42 26.18 -34.74
C LEU A 23 7.58 26.61 -33.53
N GLY A 24 7.52 27.91 -33.25
CA GLY A 24 6.69 28.48 -32.19
C GLY A 24 5.20 28.36 -32.50
N SER A 25 4.78 28.49 -33.76
CA SER A 25 3.38 28.25 -34.15
C SER A 25 3.02 26.77 -34.08
N ILE A 26 3.92 25.84 -34.38
CA ILE A 26 3.68 24.40 -34.15
C ILE A 26 3.49 24.11 -32.66
N ALA A 27 4.35 24.66 -31.79
CA ALA A 27 4.21 24.50 -30.35
C ALA A 27 2.92 25.15 -29.82
N LEU A 28 2.57 26.35 -30.29
CA LEU A 28 1.32 27.03 -29.95
C LEU A 28 0.09 26.27 -30.47
N GLN A 29 0.15 25.73 -31.68
CA GLN A 29 -0.90 24.88 -32.26
C GLN A 29 -1.08 23.61 -31.43
N GLN A 30 -0.01 23.01 -30.93
CA GLN A 30 -0.09 21.85 -30.04
C GLN A 30 -0.75 22.22 -28.71
N LEU A 31 -0.33 23.32 -28.08
CA LEU A 31 -0.93 23.78 -26.82
C LEU A 31 -2.41 24.15 -26.97
N LEU A 32 -2.77 24.87 -28.04
CA LEU A 32 -4.18 25.19 -28.37
C LEU A 32 -4.98 23.95 -28.78
N SER A 33 -4.33 22.94 -29.38
CA SER A 33 -4.96 21.65 -29.67
C SER A 33 -5.22 20.85 -28.39
N GLU A 34 -4.32 20.87 -27.41
CA GLU A 34 -4.52 20.25 -26.10
C GLU A 34 -5.63 20.96 -25.31
N GLU A 35 -5.69 22.29 -25.38
CA GLU A 35 -6.73 23.11 -24.73
C GLU A 35 -8.11 22.97 -25.41
N SER A 36 -8.16 22.92 -26.75
CA SER A 36 -9.43 22.68 -27.48
C SER A 36 -9.93 21.22 -27.39
N VAL A 37 -9.02 20.26 -27.21
CA VAL A 37 -9.38 18.88 -26.84
C VAL A 37 -9.92 18.83 -25.41
N ALA A 38 -9.49 19.71 -24.50
CA ALA A 38 -10.08 19.82 -23.17
C ALA A 38 -11.55 20.30 -23.20
N GLU A 39 -11.93 21.17 -24.15
CA GLU A 39 -13.34 21.59 -24.33
C GLU A 39 -14.19 20.57 -25.11
N THR A 40 -13.58 19.76 -25.99
CA THR A 40 -14.31 18.83 -26.88
C THR A 40 -14.29 17.37 -26.41
N SER A 41 -13.61 17.05 -25.31
CA SER A 41 -13.60 15.70 -24.71
C SER A 41 -14.90 15.38 -23.96
N THR A 42 -16.00 15.30 -24.70
CA THR A 42 -17.22 14.58 -24.29
C THR A 42 -17.16 13.09 -24.66
N VAL A 43 -15.99 12.59 -25.09
CA VAL A 43 -15.73 11.17 -25.31
C VAL A 43 -14.81 10.64 -24.22
N ASN A 44 -15.41 10.13 -23.15
CA ASN A 44 -14.80 9.20 -22.19
C ASN A 44 -13.39 9.56 -21.69
N ALA A 45 -13.15 10.82 -21.32
CA ALA A 45 -12.11 11.11 -20.34
C ALA A 45 -12.63 10.55 -19.00
N VAL A 46 -12.38 9.26 -18.75
CA VAL A 46 -12.56 8.69 -17.42
C VAL A 46 -11.60 9.48 -16.55
N ASP A 47 -12.13 10.44 -15.81
CA ASP A 47 -11.39 11.13 -14.77
C ASP A 47 -10.73 10.03 -13.92
N PRO A 48 -9.40 9.93 -13.89
CA PRO A 48 -8.70 8.85 -13.19
C PRO A 48 -8.98 8.87 -11.69
N LEU A 49 -9.50 9.99 -11.17
CA LEU A 49 -9.92 10.19 -9.79
C LEU A 49 -11.43 10.03 -9.59
N ALA A 50 -12.22 9.85 -10.66
CA ALA A 50 -13.65 9.62 -10.52
C ALA A 50 -13.91 8.32 -9.76
N VAL A 51 -14.92 8.39 -8.89
CA VAL A 51 -15.36 7.25 -8.09
C VAL A 51 -15.76 6.11 -9.02
N LYS A 52 -15.00 5.01 -8.95
CA LYS A 52 -15.29 3.81 -9.75
C LYS A 52 -16.59 3.18 -9.27
N THR A 53 -17.41 2.73 -10.22
CA THR A 53 -18.62 1.98 -9.90
C THR A 53 -18.22 0.64 -9.30
N PRO A 54 -18.68 0.28 -8.09
CA PRO A 54 -18.32 -0.98 -7.45
C PRO A 54 -18.95 -2.16 -8.19
N HIS A 55 -18.30 -3.33 -8.15
CA HIS A 55 -18.80 -4.56 -8.79
C HIS A 55 -20.14 -5.04 -8.19
N PHE A 56 -20.42 -4.68 -6.93
CA PHE A 56 -21.65 -5.04 -6.22
C PHE A 56 -22.28 -3.80 -5.60
N LYS A 57 -23.60 -3.82 -5.45
CA LYS A 57 -24.32 -2.76 -4.72
C LYS A 57 -23.83 -2.74 -3.26
N PRO A 58 -23.33 -1.60 -2.75
CA PRO A 58 -22.85 -1.51 -1.38
C PRO A 58 -23.99 -1.79 -0.40
N ARG A 59 -23.74 -2.69 0.56
CA ARG A 59 -24.69 -3.03 1.63
C ARG A 59 -24.48 -2.17 2.88
N ALA A 60 -23.23 -1.80 3.17
CA ALA A 60 -22.86 -0.90 4.25
C ALA A 60 -22.88 0.56 3.78
N LYS A 61 -23.37 1.47 4.63
CA LYS A 61 -23.39 2.92 4.36
C LYS A 61 -22.22 3.66 5.00
N ASN A 62 -21.75 3.18 6.15
CA ASN A 62 -20.66 3.75 6.93
C ASN A 62 -19.71 2.64 7.38
N VAL A 63 -18.42 2.96 7.48
CA VAL A 63 -17.37 2.03 7.94
C VAL A 63 -16.55 2.73 9.01
N ILE A 64 -16.37 2.08 10.16
CA ILE A 64 -15.42 2.51 11.19
C ILE A 64 -14.17 1.66 11.03
N PHE A 65 -13.05 2.30 10.71
CA PHE A 65 -11.76 1.65 10.59
C PHE A 65 -10.89 2.03 11.80
N ILE A 66 -10.39 1.01 12.51
CA ILE A 66 -9.54 1.18 13.68
C ILE A 66 -8.20 0.53 13.39
N PHE A 67 -7.14 1.35 13.34
CA PHE A 67 -5.76 0.90 13.22
C PHE A 67 -5.04 1.04 14.56
N MET A 68 -4.61 -0.07 15.14
CA MET A 68 -4.03 -0.10 16.49
C MET A 68 -2.51 -0.19 16.44
N SER A 69 -1.83 0.89 16.09
CA SER A 69 -0.37 0.97 16.21
C SER A 69 0.06 0.86 17.68
N GLY A 70 1.00 -0.06 17.97
CA GLY A 70 1.42 -0.35 19.34
C GLY A 70 0.37 -1.10 20.18
N GLY A 71 -0.67 -1.64 19.55
CA GLY A 71 -1.65 -2.49 20.22
C GLY A 71 -1.06 -3.82 20.72
N PRO A 72 -1.85 -4.60 21.49
CA PRO A 72 -1.42 -5.91 21.97
C PRO A 72 -1.19 -6.88 20.79
N SER A 73 -0.30 -7.85 20.96
CA SER A 73 -0.05 -8.87 19.93
C SER A 73 -1.32 -9.68 19.64
N GLN A 74 -1.55 -10.02 18.37
CA GLN A 74 -2.62 -10.94 17.98
C GLN A 74 -2.56 -12.28 18.72
N MET A 75 -1.35 -12.75 19.05
CA MET A 75 -1.13 -14.02 19.77
C MET A 75 -1.55 -13.95 21.24
N ASP A 76 -1.72 -12.75 21.79
CA ASP A 76 -2.25 -12.49 23.13
C ASP A 76 -3.76 -12.22 23.12
N LEU A 77 -4.38 -12.03 21.94
CA LEU A 77 -5.76 -11.58 21.82
C LEU A 77 -6.69 -12.66 21.22
N PHE A 78 -6.38 -13.15 20.02
CA PHE A 78 -7.33 -13.98 19.24
C PHE A 78 -6.65 -15.02 18.33
N ASP A 79 -5.33 -15.18 18.42
CA ASP A 79 -4.57 -16.11 17.59
C ASP A 79 -3.72 -17.06 18.45
N PRO A 80 -4.34 -17.99 19.20
CA PRO A 80 -3.61 -18.90 20.07
C PRO A 80 -2.59 -19.72 19.27
N LYS A 81 -1.36 -19.80 19.78
CA LYS A 81 -0.26 -20.57 19.18
C LYS A 81 0.20 -21.71 20.11
N PRO A 82 -0.44 -22.89 20.08
CA PRO A 82 -0.08 -24.01 20.97
C PRO A 82 1.38 -24.46 20.84
N LYS A 83 2.00 -24.31 19.66
CA LYS A 83 3.42 -24.64 19.47
C LYS A 83 4.34 -23.67 20.22
N LEU A 84 3.98 -22.39 20.35
CA LEU A 84 4.77 -21.44 21.16
C LEU A 84 4.75 -21.84 22.62
N GLN A 85 3.60 -22.30 23.14
CA GLN A 85 3.51 -22.78 24.53
C GLN A 85 4.45 -23.95 24.80
N LYS A 86 4.54 -24.92 23.87
CA LYS A 86 5.45 -26.06 24.00
C LYS A 86 6.93 -25.68 23.98
N LEU A 87 7.27 -24.60 23.29
CA LEU A 87 8.64 -24.13 23.12
C LEU A 87 9.00 -22.99 24.08
N HIS A 88 8.09 -22.61 24.97
CA HIS A 88 8.30 -21.45 25.85
C HIS A 88 9.60 -21.55 26.65
N GLY A 89 10.41 -20.49 26.63
CA GLY A 89 11.70 -20.42 27.31
C GLY A 89 12.84 -21.19 26.62
N GLN A 90 12.55 -21.96 25.57
CA GLN A 90 13.59 -22.64 24.79
C GLN A 90 14.23 -21.69 23.79
N PRO A 91 15.49 -21.93 23.38
CA PRO A 91 16.10 -21.19 22.28
C PRO A 91 15.25 -21.24 21.02
N VAL A 92 15.22 -20.14 20.27
CA VAL A 92 14.53 -20.11 18.97
C VAL A 92 15.20 -21.13 18.02
N PRO A 93 14.45 -22.03 17.36
CA PRO A 93 15.07 -23.02 16.49
C PRO A 93 15.82 -22.35 15.33
N GLU A 94 17.01 -22.87 15.01
CA GLU A 94 17.91 -22.27 14.01
C GLU A 94 17.26 -22.08 12.63
N SER A 95 16.32 -22.96 12.26
CA SER A 95 15.56 -22.85 11.01
C SER A 95 14.80 -21.52 10.89
N PHE A 96 14.37 -20.93 12.01
CA PHE A 96 13.69 -19.63 12.05
C PHE A 96 14.66 -18.45 12.07
N LEU A 97 15.92 -18.65 12.46
CA LEU A 97 16.95 -17.61 12.46
C LEU A 97 17.68 -17.53 11.12
N LYS A 98 17.63 -18.59 10.32
CA LYS A 98 18.32 -18.67 9.03
C LYS A 98 17.78 -17.62 8.05
N GLY A 99 18.65 -16.70 7.64
CA GLY A 99 18.31 -15.65 6.66
C GLY A 99 17.68 -14.39 7.28
N ILE A 100 17.48 -14.36 8.60
CA ILE A 100 17.04 -13.16 9.31
C ILE A 100 18.27 -12.29 9.61
N ASN A 101 18.43 -11.20 8.87
CA ASN A 101 19.41 -10.14 9.15
C ASN A 101 18.75 -8.99 9.93
N ASP A 102 18.22 -9.29 11.13
CA ASP A 102 17.59 -8.30 11.99
C ASP A 102 18.53 -7.94 13.16
N SER A 103 18.82 -6.65 13.33
CA SER A 103 19.68 -6.16 14.41
C SER A 103 19.07 -6.34 15.81
N LEU A 104 17.75 -6.59 15.89
CA LEU A 104 17.03 -6.77 17.14
C LEU A 104 16.99 -8.23 17.61
N ILE A 105 17.20 -9.19 16.71
CA ILE A 105 17.10 -10.62 17.03
C ILE A 105 18.50 -11.17 17.30
N LYS A 106 18.79 -11.43 18.57
CA LYS A 106 20.05 -12.05 19.00
C LYS A 106 20.01 -13.56 18.78
N SER A 107 21.17 -14.18 18.57
CA SER A 107 21.32 -15.64 18.53
C SER A 107 20.89 -16.33 19.83
N THR A 108 20.90 -15.59 20.95
CA THR A 108 20.43 -16.07 22.27
C THR A 108 18.94 -15.84 22.51
N ALA A 109 18.17 -15.46 21.48
CA ALA A 109 16.73 -15.27 21.62
C ALA A 109 16.03 -16.55 22.07
N GLN A 110 15.05 -16.39 22.96
CA GLN A 110 14.21 -17.47 23.46
C GLN A 110 12.78 -17.28 22.97
N VAL A 111 12.07 -18.38 22.79
CA VAL A 111 10.65 -18.36 22.42
C VAL A 111 9.82 -17.88 23.59
N MET A 112 9.11 -16.77 23.40
CA MET A 112 8.14 -16.26 24.36
C MET A 112 6.73 -16.66 23.92
N ALA A 113 6.02 -17.38 24.78
CA ALA A 113 4.63 -17.73 24.55
C ALA A 113 3.73 -16.72 25.25
N SER A 114 2.49 -16.60 24.75
CA SER A 114 1.48 -15.78 25.42
C SER A 114 1.19 -16.35 26.81
N PRO A 115 1.15 -15.54 27.88
CA PRO A 115 0.72 -15.99 29.20
C PRO A 115 -0.80 -16.13 29.31
N ARG A 116 -1.54 -15.85 28.23
CA ARG A 116 -3.00 -15.76 28.22
C ARG A 116 -3.67 -17.11 28.11
N THR A 117 -4.89 -17.18 28.63
CA THR A 117 -5.77 -18.33 28.48
C THR A 117 -6.81 -18.05 27.42
N PHE A 118 -7.10 -19.04 26.58
CA PHE A 118 -8.03 -18.90 25.46
C PHE A 118 -9.25 -19.77 25.68
N GLN A 119 -10.40 -19.25 25.29
CA GLN A 119 -11.67 -19.97 25.31
C GLN A 119 -12.36 -19.82 23.96
N LYS A 120 -13.13 -20.85 23.58
CA LYS A 120 -13.95 -20.84 22.38
C LYS A 120 -15.28 -20.15 22.66
N TYR A 121 -15.72 -19.31 21.73
CA TYR A 121 -16.97 -18.57 21.82
C TYR A 121 -17.86 -18.85 20.60
N GLY A 122 -19.17 -18.73 20.81
CA GLY A 122 -20.17 -18.86 19.76
C GLY A 122 -20.22 -20.26 19.13
N GLN A 123 -21.00 -20.37 18.05
CA GLN A 123 -21.08 -21.55 17.20
C GLN A 123 -19.88 -21.65 16.24
N SER A 124 -19.31 -20.50 15.87
CA SER A 124 -18.08 -20.40 15.08
C SER A 124 -16.87 -21.00 15.79
N GLY A 125 -16.90 -21.08 17.13
CA GLY A 125 -15.84 -21.64 17.95
C GLY A 125 -14.55 -20.81 17.90
N MET A 126 -14.65 -19.52 17.57
CA MET A 126 -13.50 -18.61 17.58
C MET A 126 -12.89 -18.53 18.97
N GLU A 127 -11.56 -18.49 19.02
CA GLU A 127 -10.80 -18.46 20.27
C GLU A 127 -10.40 -17.02 20.61
N PHE A 128 -10.81 -16.57 21.79
CA PHE A 128 -10.43 -15.26 22.33
C PHE A 128 -9.75 -15.43 23.70
N SER A 129 -8.82 -14.54 24.01
CA SER A 129 -8.13 -14.53 25.29
C SER A 129 -8.99 -13.95 26.41
N ASP A 130 -8.52 -14.12 27.65
CA ASP A 130 -9.08 -13.52 28.88
C ASP A 130 -9.15 -11.98 28.84
N LEU A 131 -8.47 -11.32 27.90
CA LEU A 131 -8.51 -9.86 27.73
C LEU A 131 -9.72 -9.38 26.92
N LEU A 132 -10.37 -10.26 26.15
CA LEU A 132 -11.42 -9.89 25.21
C LEU A 132 -12.77 -10.59 25.48
N PRO A 133 -13.24 -10.71 26.75
CA PRO A 133 -14.46 -11.48 27.05
C PRO A 133 -15.70 -10.89 26.38
N HIS A 134 -15.80 -9.56 26.31
CA HIS A 134 -16.93 -8.88 25.66
C HIS A 134 -16.88 -8.92 24.14
N LEU A 135 -15.70 -9.06 23.55
CA LEU A 135 -15.59 -9.27 22.10
C LEU A 135 -15.93 -10.72 21.76
N GLY A 136 -15.47 -11.66 22.59
CA GLY A 136 -15.80 -13.07 22.47
C GLY A 136 -17.31 -13.34 22.50
N SER A 137 -18.10 -12.60 23.30
CA SER A 137 -19.56 -12.75 23.30
C SER A 137 -20.24 -12.45 21.96
N CYS A 138 -19.54 -11.77 21.04
CA CYS A 138 -20.03 -11.43 19.70
C CYS A 138 -19.37 -12.29 18.60
N ALA A 139 -18.72 -13.42 18.94
CA ALA A 139 -17.90 -14.21 18.00
C ALA A 139 -18.61 -14.55 16.68
N ASP A 140 -19.90 -14.88 16.73
CA ASP A 140 -20.68 -15.29 15.54
C ASP A 140 -21.08 -14.12 14.64
N ASP A 141 -20.97 -12.87 15.13
CA ASP A 141 -21.19 -11.65 14.35
C ASP A 141 -19.89 -11.10 13.74
N LEU A 142 -18.75 -11.72 14.07
CA LEU A 142 -17.42 -11.29 13.65
C LEU A 142 -16.92 -12.14 12.47
N CYS A 143 -16.21 -11.49 11.55
CA CYS A 143 -15.40 -12.16 10.54
C CYS A 143 -13.92 -11.93 10.88
N MET A 144 -13.18 -13.03 11.13
CA MET A 144 -11.77 -12.97 11.48
C MET A 144 -10.91 -13.41 10.30
N ILE A 145 -10.01 -12.53 9.86
CA ILE A 145 -9.08 -12.80 8.77
C ILE A 145 -7.70 -13.13 9.37
N ARG A 146 -7.25 -14.39 9.22
CA ARG A 146 -5.94 -14.88 9.70
C ARG A 146 -4.95 -15.19 8.56
N THR A 147 -5.29 -14.82 7.33
CA THR A 147 -4.50 -15.13 6.13
C THR A 147 -3.41 -14.10 5.84
N VAL A 148 -3.38 -12.97 6.55
CA VAL A 148 -2.38 -11.92 6.34
C VAL A 148 -1.06 -12.33 6.98
N HIS A 149 0.00 -12.32 6.19
CA HIS A 149 1.36 -12.60 6.64
C HIS A 149 2.35 -11.63 5.97
N THR A 150 3.51 -11.45 6.60
CA THR A 150 4.63 -10.67 6.06
C THR A 150 5.94 -11.27 6.51
N ASP A 151 6.99 -11.07 5.72
CA ASP A 151 8.36 -11.47 6.06
C ASP A 151 9.11 -10.37 6.84
N VAL A 152 8.43 -9.26 7.13
CA VAL A 152 8.97 -8.16 7.94
C VAL A 152 8.79 -8.48 9.43
N SER A 153 9.91 -8.71 10.11
CA SER A 153 9.96 -8.97 11.56
C SER A 153 9.70 -7.75 12.43
N ASN A 154 10.02 -6.55 11.93
CA ASN A 154 9.92 -5.30 12.68
C ASN A 154 8.51 -4.69 12.54
N HIS A 155 7.90 -4.31 13.66
CA HIS A 155 6.58 -3.71 13.69
C HIS A 155 6.48 -2.41 12.85
N HIS A 156 7.50 -1.54 12.86
CA HIS A 156 7.41 -0.24 12.19
C HIS A 156 7.29 -0.36 10.65
N PRO A 157 8.18 -1.11 9.96
CA PRO A 157 8.04 -1.31 8.52
C PRO A 157 6.85 -2.21 8.18
N ALA A 158 6.47 -3.16 9.04
CA ALA A 158 5.30 -4.00 8.81
C ALA A 158 3.99 -3.20 8.81
N GLN A 159 3.91 -2.14 9.63
CA GLN A 159 2.77 -1.22 9.67
C GLN A 159 2.55 -0.47 8.35
N MET A 160 3.60 -0.27 7.54
CA MET A 160 3.50 0.39 6.23
C MET A 160 2.94 -0.51 5.11
N LEU A 161 2.79 -1.82 5.38
CA LEU A 161 2.24 -2.79 4.41
C LEU A 161 0.71 -2.93 4.50
N MET A 162 0.08 -2.30 5.50
CA MET A 162 -1.37 -2.19 5.65
C MET A 162 -1.88 -0.87 5.09
#